data_AF-A0A534CFI2-F1
#
_entry.id   AF-A0A534CFI2-F1
#
_cell.length_a   1.000
_cell.length_b   1.000
_cell.length_c   1.000
_cell.angle_alpha   90.00
_cell.angle_beta   90.00
_cell.angle_gamma   90.00
#
_symmetry.space_group_name_H-M   'P 1'
#
loop_
_entity.id
_entity.type
_entity.pdbx_description
1 polymer ?
#
loop_
_entity_poly.entity_id
_entity_poly.type
_entity_poly.pdbx_seq_one_letter_code
_entity_poly.pdbx_strand_id
1 'polypeptide(L)'
;MAADEATSPLIDKVRTATARFKDINVAVSEGFTARTACVSGPNFGAMGVHLILPVRIFGSVPVLSADQPQALIYEPLPGGAMRLVGVEFIVLKNTWDGKYPGTVPALDGHLLNLVDVPNRYGLPAFYEMHVWAWEQNPVGSFADWNTHVTCEQQPSN
;
A
#
# COMPACT_ATOMS: atom_id res chain seq x y z
N MET A 1 6.68 -2.74 -30.08
CA MET A 1 6.51 -1.35 -29.61
C MET A 1 6.37 -1.42 -28.10
N ALA A 2 7.45 -1.15 -27.38
CA ALA A 2 7.38 -0.99 -25.94
C ALA A 2 6.66 0.34 -25.69
N ALA A 3 5.54 0.30 -24.97
CA ALA A 3 5.02 1.51 -24.38
C ALA A 3 6.11 1.99 -23.42
N ASP A 4 6.72 3.11 -23.77
CA ASP A 4 7.47 3.94 -22.85
C ASP A 4 6.60 4.09 -21.59
N GLU A 5 7.13 3.77 -20.42
CA GLU A 5 6.46 3.93 -19.13
C GLU A 5 6.20 5.42 -18.93
N ALA A 6 5.15 5.94 -19.57
CA ALA A 6 4.59 7.25 -19.29
C ALA A 6 4.29 7.23 -17.80
N THR A 7 5.13 7.93 -17.04
CA THR A 7 5.10 7.91 -15.59
C THR A 7 3.69 8.32 -15.17
N SER A 8 2.95 7.39 -14.56
CA SER A 8 1.55 7.66 -14.22
C SER A 8 1.52 8.89 -13.31
N PRO A 9 0.68 9.91 -13.60
CA PRO A 9 0.58 11.10 -12.74
C PRO A 9 0.28 10.75 -11.28
N LEU A 10 -0.43 9.65 -11.03
CA LEU A 10 -0.67 9.11 -9.69
C LEU A 10 0.63 8.64 -9.02
N ILE A 11 1.48 7.89 -9.75
CA ILE A 11 2.76 7.40 -9.24
C ILE A 11 3.66 8.57 -8.82
N ASP A 12 3.73 9.64 -9.63
CA ASP A 12 4.55 10.81 -9.30
C ASP A 12 4.03 11.59 -8.09
N LYS A 13 2.70 11.71 -7.94
CA LYS A 13 2.08 12.29 -6.74
C LYS A 13 2.44 11.48 -5.50
N VAL A 14 2.29 10.16 -5.55
CA VAL A 14 2.64 9.25 -4.45
C VAL A 14 4.14 9.36 -4.12
N ARG A 15 5.00 9.33 -5.13
CA ARG A 15 6.45 9.46 -4.96
C ARG A 15 6.82 10.77 -4.29
N THR A 16 6.24 11.88 -4.73
CA THR A 16 6.45 13.20 -4.14
C THR A 16 5.99 13.24 -2.68
N ALA A 17 4.78 12.76 -2.41
CA ALA A 17 4.18 12.80 -1.07
C ALA A 17 4.87 11.89 -0.05
N THR A 18 5.53 10.82 -0.51
CA THR A 18 6.14 9.80 0.37
C THR A 18 7.66 9.83 0.40
N ALA A 19 8.32 10.73 -0.34
CA ALA A 19 9.78 10.78 -0.41
C ALA A 19 10.48 10.86 0.96
N ARG A 20 9.90 11.60 1.91
CA ARG A 20 10.43 11.72 3.28
C ARG A 20 10.38 10.41 4.06
N PHE A 21 9.46 9.51 3.72
CA PHE A 21 9.30 8.20 4.37
C PHE A 21 10.30 7.16 3.86
N LYS A 22 11.22 7.52 2.96
CA LYS A 22 12.41 6.67 2.75
C LYS A 22 13.19 6.45 4.05
N ASP A 23 13.18 7.45 4.94
CA ASP A 23 13.57 7.26 6.33
C ASP A 23 12.36 6.75 7.11
N ILE A 24 12.41 5.48 7.49
CA ILE A 24 11.33 4.83 8.25
C ILE A 24 11.09 5.50 9.60
N ASN A 25 12.09 6.15 10.21
CA ASN A 25 11.91 6.84 11.48
C ASN A 25 10.96 8.04 11.35
N VAL A 26 10.94 8.69 10.18
CA VAL A 26 9.95 9.74 9.88
C VAL A 26 8.55 9.14 9.89
N ALA A 27 8.34 8.00 9.23
CA ALA A 27 7.03 7.33 9.23
C ALA A 27 6.58 6.96 10.65
N VAL A 28 7.46 6.35 11.45
CA VAL A 28 7.15 5.98 12.84
C VAL A 28 6.85 7.22 13.69
N SER A 29 7.62 8.30 13.53
CA SER A 29 7.38 9.57 14.25
C SER A 29 6.04 10.23 13.89
N GLU A 30 5.55 10.01 12.66
CA GLU A 30 4.25 10.47 12.19
C GLU A 30 3.10 9.50 12.54
N GLY A 31 3.38 8.45 13.31
CA GLY A 31 2.36 7.54 13.85
C GLY A 31 2.07 6.31 12.97
N PHE A 32 2.88 6.06 11.93
CA PHE A 32 2.78 4.79 11.20
C PHE A 32 3.29 3.64 12.07
N THR A 33 2.53 2.55 12.11
CA THR A 33 2.85 1.35 12.90
C THR A 33 2.82 0.11 12.02
N ALA A 34 3.77 -0.80 12.23
CA ALA A 34 3.79 -2.08 11.53
C ALA A 34 2.53 -2.88 11.88
N ARG A 35 1.77 -3.29 10.86
CA ARG A 35 0.55 -4.09 11.03
C ARG A 35 0.77 -5.54 10.67
N THR A 36 1.59 -5.80 9.66
CA THR A 36 1.88 -7.13 9.15
C THR A 36 3.38 -7.41 9.27
N ALA A 37 3.74 -8.68 9.47
CA ALA A 37 5.04 -9.15 9.02
C ALA A 37 5.10 -9.04 7.47
N CYS A 38 6.29 -9.18 6.89
CA CYS A 38 6.47 -9.20 5.45
C CYS A 38 5.65 -10.34 4.85
N VAL A 39 4.73 -10.00 3.95
CA VAL A 39 3.84 -10.97 3.30
C VAL A 39 4.46 -11.40 1.98
N SER A 40 4.81 -12.68 1.84
CA SER A 40 5.32 -13.27 0.61
C SER A 40 4.38 -14.33 0.04
N GLY A 41 4.42 -14.49 -1.28
CA GLY A 41 3.71 -15.51 -2.03
C GLY A 41 4.69 -16.28 -2.91
N PRO A 42 4.68 -17.62 -2.91
CA PRO A 42 5.74 -18.43 -3.51
C PRO A 42 5.97 -18.16 -5.01
N ASN A 43 4.95 -17.69 -5.74
CA ASN A 43 5.01 -17.45 -7.19
C ASN A 43 4.75 -15.99 -7.59
N PHE A 44 4.55 -15.09 -6.62
CA PHE A 44 4.06 -13.73 -6.87
C PHE A 44 4.99 -12.63 -6.34
N GLY A 45 6.09 -13.01 -5.68
CA GLY A 45 6.97 -12.08 -4.96
C GLY A 45 6.41 -11.76 -3.58
N ALA A 46 6.48 -10.50 -3.18
CA ALA A 46 6.01 -10.06 -1.88
C ALA A 46 5.15 -8.79 -1.95
N MET A 47 4.30 -8.63 -0.95
CA MET A 47 3.63 -7.37 -0.66
C MET A 47 4.42 -6.53 0.34
N GLY A 48 5.48 -7.07 0.94
CA GLY A 48 6.30 -6.35 1.91
C GLY A 48 5.68 -6.22 3.29
N VAL A 49 6.32 -5.40 4.13
CA VAL A 49 5.87 -5.04 5.47
C VAL A 49 4.97 -3.80 5.37
N HIS A 50 3.74 -3.91 5.84
CA HIS A 50 2.79 -2.80 5.86
C HIS A 50 2.88 -2.03 7.17
N LEU A 51 3.33 -0.78 7.08
CA LEU A 51 3.21 0.21 8.14
C LEU A 51 1.95 1.03 7.88
N ILE A 52 0.92 0.88 8.71
CA ILE A 52 -0.35 1.59 8.56
C ILE A 52 -0.37 2.86 9.39
N LEU A 53 -1.14 3.87 8.97
CA LEU A 53 -1.51 5.01 9.79
C LEU A 53 -2.97 4.88 10.22
N PRO A 54 -3.25 4.38 11.45
CA PRO A 54 -4.60 3.95 11.85
C PRO A 54 -5.68 5.04 11.71
N VAL A 55 -5.33 6.31 11.98
CA VAL A 55 -6.27 7.42 11.90
C VAL A 55 -6.83 7.64 10.48
N ARG A 56 -6.13 7.20 9.44
CA ARG A 56 -6.58 7.28 8.04
C ARG A 56 -7.48 6.11 7.60
N ILE A 57 -7.53 5.03 8.39
CA ILE A 57 -8.31 3.82 8.08
C ILE A 57 -9.59 3.77 8.94
N PHE A 58 -9.45 4.03 10.23
CA PHE A 58 -10.52 3.83 11.23
C PHE A 58 -11.29 5.11 11.56
N GLY A 59 -11.05 6.20 10.81
CA GLY A 59 -11.84 7.42 10.91
C GLY A 59 -13.28 7.22 10.42
N SER A 60 -14.19 8.08 10.88
CA SER A 60 -15.59 8.09 10.44
C SER A 60 -15.80 8.68 9.04
N VAL A 61 -14.77 9.34 8.49
CA VAL A 61 -14.77 9.89 7.14
C VAL A 61 -13.69 9.16 6.35
N PRO A 62 -14.01 8.60 5.16
CA PRO A 62 -13.01 7.93 4.34
C PRO A 62 -11.99 8.96 3.84
N VAL A 63 -10.71 8.63 3.97
CA VAL A 63 -9.59 9.36 3.38
C VAL A 63 -9.15 8.61 2.13
N LEU A 64 -9.19 9.25 0.96
CA LEU A 64 -8.68 8.66 -0.27
C LEU A 64 -8.10 9.78 -1.14
N SER A 65 -6.79 9.99 -1.03
CA SER A 65 -6.04 11.01 -1.78
C SER A 65 -4.61 10.54 -1.99
N ALA A 66 -4.04 10.80 -3.16
CA ALA A 66 -2.73 10.29 -3.58
C ALA A 66 -1.57 10.70 -2.64
N ASP A 67 -1.73 11.81 -1.91
CA ASP A 67 -0.76 12.33 -0.94
C ASP A 67 -0.97 11.81 0.49
N GLN A 68 -2.03 11.03 0.71
CA GLN A 68 -2.42 10.52 2.02
C GLN A 68 -2.62 8.99 2.02
N PRO A 69 -1.58 8.20 1.71
CA PRO A 69 -1.69 6.74 1.75
C PRO A 69 -2.02 6.24 3.16
N GLN A 70 -2.77 5.14 3.24
CA GLN A 70 -3.10 4.48 4.49
C GLN A 70 -1.98 3.59 4.99
N ALA A 71 -1.23 2.97 4.08
CA ALA A 71 -0.05 2.21 4.41
C ALA A 71 1.17 2.60 3.58
N LEU A 72 2.33 2.51 4.20
CA LEU A 72 3.63 2.51 3.56
C LEU A 72 4.14 1.08 3.51
N ILE A 73 4.72 0.69 2.38
CA ILE A 73 5.19 -0.66 2.15
C ILE A 73 6.72 -0.67 2.14
N TYR A 74 7.30 -1.48 3.02
CA TYR A 74 8.75 -1.64 3.12
C TYR A 74 9.21 -3.05 2.79
N GLU A 75 10.35 -3.13 2.12
CA GLU A 75 11.14 -4.36 1.98
C GLU A 75 12.20 -4.43 3.10
N PRO A 76 12.26 -5.54 3.85
CA PRO A 76 13.37 -5.80 4.77
C PRO A 76 14.71 -5.98 4.04
N LEU A 77 15.76 -5.38 4.57
CA LEU A 77 17.13 -5.49 4.08
C LEU A 77 18.06 -6.10 5.15
N PRO A 78 19.29 -6.52 4.78
CA PRO A 78 20.25 -7.05 5.75
C PRO A 78 20.49 -6.08 6.92
N GLY A 79 20.65 -6.63 8.12
CA GLY A 79 20.89 -5.83 9.33
C GLY A 79 19.66 -5.09 9.88
N GLY A 80 18.46 -5.44 9.41
CA GLY A 80 17.19 -4.87 9.91
C GLY A 80 16.84 -3.50 9.29
N ALA A 81 17.58 -3.06 8.28
CA ALA A 81 17.21 -1.88 7.51
C ALA A 81 15.92 -2.13 6.72
N MET A 82 15.18 -1.05 6.43
CA MET A 82 13.89 -1.12 5.74
C MET A 82 13.90 -0.15 4.55
N ARG A 83 13.52 -0.65 3.37
CA ARG A 83 13.49 0.13 2.12
C ARG A 83 12.06 0.38 1.69
N LEU A 84 11.67 1.64 1.52
CA LEU A 84 10.36 1.99 1.00
C LEU A 84 10.23 1.53 -0.46
N VAL A 85 9.22 0.70 -0.77
CA VAL A 85 9.00 0.11 -2.10
C VAL A 85 7.67 0.53 -2.73
N GLY A 86 6.68 0.92 -1.91
CA GLY A 86 5.37 1.32 -2.39
C GLY A 86 4.47 1.84 -1.27
N VAL A 87 3.20 2.01 -1.60
CA VAL A 87 2.13 2.37 -0.66
C VAL A 87 0.89 1.55 -0.94
N GLU A 88 -0.01 1.51 0.03
CA GLU A 88 -1.35 0.95 -0.13
C GLU A 88 -2.39 1.99 0.30
N PHE A 89 -3.42 2.17 -0.52
CA PHE A 89 -4.62 2.92 -0.17
C PHE A 89 -5.65 1.94 0.35
N ILE A 90 -6.25 2.23 1.51
CA ILE A 90 -7.17 1.32 2.18
C ILE A 90 -8.37 2.13 2.65
N VAL A 91 -9.58 1.67 2.34
CA VAL A 91 -10.80 2.25 2.91
C VAL A 91 -11.75 1.15 3.34
N LEU A 92 -12.20 1.18 4.59
CA LEU A 92 -13.21 0.22 5.05
C LEU A 92 -14.51 0.38 4.26
N LYS A 93 -15.07 -0.75 3.81
CA LYS A 93 -16.25 -0.76 2.94
C LYS A 93 -17.43 -0.02 3.58
N ASN A 94 -17.69 -0.29 4.86
CA ASN A 94 -18.77 0.35 5.61
C ASN A 94 -18.60 1.87 5.72
N THR A 95 -17.38 2.36 5.93
CA THR A 95 -17.06 3.80 5.99
C THR A 95 -17.27 4.45 4.63
N TRP A 96 -16.86 3.80 3.54
CA TRP A 96 -17.09 4.30 2.19
C TRP A 96 -18.58 4.32 1.84
N ASP A 97 -19.27 3.19 1.99
CA ASP A 97 -20.69 3.06 1.64
C ASP A 97 -21.59 4.01 2.44
N GLY A 98 -21.26 4.27 3.71
CA GLY A 98 -21.98 5.22 4.55
C GLY A 98 -21.87 6.67 4.06
N LYS A 99 -20.77 7.01 3.37
CA LYS A 99 -20.50 8.35 2.83
C LYS A 99 -20.93 8.48 1.37
N TYR A 100 -20.73 7.43 0.57
CA TYR A 100 -20.90 7.42 -0.89
C TYR A 100 -21.68 6.16 -1.34
N PRO A 101 -22.96 6.03 -0.96
CA PRO A 101 -23.73 4.81 -1.20
C PRO A 101 -23.84 4.48 -2.69
N GLY A 102 -23.65 3.20 -3.04
CA GLY A 102 -23.79 2.69 -4.41
C GLY A 102 -22.62 3.02 -5.35
N THR A 103 -21.50 3.53 -4.81
CA THR A 103 -20.30 3.87 -5.60
C THR A 103 -19.12 2.97 -5.25
N VAL A 104 -18.16 2.88 -6.16
CA VAL A 104 -16.86 2.21 -5.93
C VAL A 104 -15.80 3.29 -5.77
N PRO A 105 -14.92 3.20 -4.75
CA PRO A 105 -13.83 4.17 -4.60
C PRO A 105 -12.89 4.13 -5.79
N ALA A 106 -12.49 5.33 -6.22
CA ALA A 106 -11.47 5.51 -7.24
C ALA A 106 -10.46 6.57 -6.78
N LEU A 107 -9.18 6.29 -6.96
CA LEU A 107 -8.09 7.22 -6.70
C LEU A 107 -7.53 7.72 -8.03
N ASP A 108 -7.68 9.02 -8.31
CA ASP A 108 -7.26 9.64 -9.57
C ASP A 108 -7.73 8.88 -10.83
N GLY A 109 -8.93 8.30 -10.79
CA GLY A 109 -9.52 7.52 -11.89
C GLY A 109 -9.22 6.01 -11.88
N HIS A 110 -8.39 5.54 -10.95
CA HIS A 110 -8.11 4.12 -10.75
C HIS A 110 -9.05 3.53 -9.69
N LEU A 111 -9.86 2.54 -10.07
CA LEU A 111 -10.76 1.85 -9.13
C LEU A 111 -9.95 1.03 -8.12
N LEU A 112 -10.39 1.02 -6.87
CA LEU A 112 -9.84 0.15 -5.83
C LEU A 112 -10.49 -1.24 -5.90
N ASN A 113 -9.71 -2.27 -5.56
CA ASN A 113 -10.14 -3.66 -5.46
C ASN A 113 -10.92 -3.90 -4.16
N LEU A 114 -11.99 -4.69 -4.22
CA LEU A 114 -12.73 -5.11 -3.02
C LEU A 114 -12.11 -6.38 -2.44
N VAL A 115 -11.70 -6.32 -1.17
CA VAL A 115 -11.40 -7.49 -0.34
C VAL A 115 -12.61 -7.76 0.55
N ASP A 116 -13.39 -8.79 0.20
CA ASP A 116 -14.60 -9.15 0.92
C ASP A 116 -14.33 -10.05 2.14
N VAL A 117 -15.36 -10.32 2.94
CA VAL A 117 -15.31 -11.27 4.05
C VAL A 117 -15.75 -12.67 3.59
N PRO A 118 -15.15 -13.76 4.13
CA PRO A 118 -13.96 -13.77 4.97
C PRO A 118 -12.69 -13.50 4.17
N ASN A 119 -11.74 -12.77 4.76
CA ASN A 119 -10.39 -12.57 4.20
C ASN A 119 -9.32 -13.11 5.16
N ARG A 120 -8.13 -13.36 4.62
CA ARG A 120 -6.97 -13.90 5.35
C ARG A 120 -6.49 -13.04 6.52
N TYR A 121 -6.92 -11.78 6.58
CA TYR A 121 -6.52 -10.82 7.63
C TYR A 121 -7.50 -10.80 8.82
N GLY A 122 -8.66 -11.46 8.70
CA GLY A 122 -9.71 -11.41 9.72
C GLY A 122 -10.32 -10.01 9.89
N LEU A 123 -10.22 -9.15 8.86
CA LEU A 123 -10.70 -7.77 8.89
C LEU A 123 -12.12 -7.69 8.29
N PRO A 124 -12.91 -6.66 8.65
CA PRO A 124 -14.11 -6.29 7.88
C PRO A 124 -13.78 -6.07 6.40
N ALA A 125 -14.75 -6.15 5.50
CA ALA A 125 -14.52 -5.89 4.09
C ALA A 125 -13.95 -4.47 3.87
N PHE A 126 -13.00 -4.35 2.94
CA PHE A 126 -12.33 -3.09 2.62
C PHE A 126 -11.99 -3.00 1.15
N TYR A 127 -11.82 -1.78 0.67
CA TYR A 127 -11.28 -1.47 -0.64
C TYR A 127 -9.78 -1.20 -0.51
N GLU A 128 -8.99 -1.72 -1.43
CA GLU A 128 -7.54 -1.48 -1.47
C GLU A 128 -6.99 -1.23 -2.87
N MET A 129 -5.85 -0.55 -2.93
CA MET A 129 -5.04 -0.48 -4.13
C MET A 129 -3.59 -0.24 -3.76
N HIS A 130 -2.73 -1.14 -4.24
CA HIS A 130 -1.29 -0.99 -4.19
C HIS A 130 -0.83 0.05 -5.22
N VAL A 131 0.18 0.85 -4.86
CA VAL A 131 0.91 1.72 -5.78
C VAL A 131 2.41 1.54 -5.55
N TRP A 132 3.08 0.86 -6.48
CA TRP A 132 4.51 0.60 -6.47
C TRP A 132 5.30 1.81 -7.00
N ALA A 133 5.36 2.88 -6.21
CA ALA A 133 5.98 4.14 -6.64
C ALA A 133 7.52 4.17 -6.55
N TRP A 134 8.13 3.23 -5.81
CA TRP A 134 9.56 3.21 -5.51
C TRP A 134 10.28 1.99 -6.04
N GLU A 135 9.64 0.81 -6.02
CA GLU A 135 10.14 -0.40 -6.68
C GLU A 135 9.35 -0.64 -7.97
N GLN A 136 10.03 -0.83 -9.10
CA GLN A 136 9.34 -1.13 -10.35
C GLN A 136 8.69 -2.51 -10.25
N ASN A 137 7.48 -2.65 -10.80
CA ASN A 137 6.78 -3.93 -10.83
C ASN A 137 6.57 -4.42 -12.28
N PRO A 138 7.25 -5.50 -12.71
CA PRO A 138 7.09 -6.06 -14.06
C PRO A 138 5.67 -6.50 -14.41
N VAL A 139 4.82 -6.80 -13.41
CA VAL A 139 3.42 -7.20 -13.63
C VAL A 139 2.44 -6.03 -13.52
N GLY A 140 2.94 -4.81 -13.29
CA GLY A 140 2.16 -3.57 -13.28
C GLY A 140 2.25 -2.80 -11.97
N SER A 141 2.32 -1.47 -12.07
CA SER A 141 2.50 -0.57 -10.92
C SER A 141 1.37 -0.58 -9.88
N PHE A 142 0.24 -1.22 -10.18
CA PHE A 142 -0.94 -1.32 -9.31
C PHE A 142 -1.34 -2.75 -8.95
N ALA A 143 -0.51 -3.75 -9.29
CA ALA A 143 -0.78 -5.14 -8.91
C ALA A 143 -0.61 -5.34 -7.39
N ASP A 144 -1.38 -6.22 -6.76
CA ASP A 144 -1.29 -6.47 -5.32
C ASP A 144 0.09 -7.00 -4.88
N TRP A 145 0.79 -7.69 -5.77
CA TRP A 145 2.10 -8.30 -5.52
C TRP A 145 3.18 -7.70 -6.42
N ASN A 146 4.41 -7.61 -5.93
CA ASN A 146 5.57 -7.23 -6.73
C ASN A 146 6.64 -8.33 -6.72
N THR A 147 7.00 -8.82 -7.91
CA THR A 147 7.99 -9.88 -8.12
C THR A 147 9.43 -9.47 -7.80
N HIS A 148 9.72 -8.16 -7.71
CA HIS A 148 11.03 -7.64 -7.29
C HIS A 148 11.13 -7.41 -5.78
N VAL A 149 10.04 -7.48 -5.04
CA VAL A 149 10.04 -7.33 -3.58
C VAL A 149 10.17 -8.70 -2.94
N THR A 150 11.03 -8.79 -1.93
CA THR A 150 11.34 -10.04 -1.21
C THR A 150 11.11 -9.89 0.30
N CYS A 151 10.95 -11.01 0.99
CA CYS A 151 10.88 -11.07 2.45
C CYS A 151 12.07 -11.82 3.08
N GLU A 152 13.10 -12.14 2.29
CA GLU A 152 14.18 -13.06 2.68
C GLU A 152 15.04 -12.53 3.82
N GLN A 153 15.17 -11.20 3.91
CA GLN A 153 15.98 -10.54 4.93
C GLN A 153 15.17 -10.17 6.18
N GLN A 154 13.90 -10.59 6.27
CA GLN A 154 13.14 -10.41 7.50
C GLN A 154 13.73 -11.29 8.60
N PRO A 155 14.09 -10.73 9.77
CA PRO A 155 14.52 -11.53 10.90
C PRO A 155 13.43 -12.54 11.28
N SER A 156 13.83 -13.80 11.52
CA SER A 156 12.97 -14.79 12.16
C SER A 156 12.64 -14.29 13.56
N ASN A 157 11.34 -14.08 13.86
CA ASN A 157 10.87 -13.87 15.22
C ASN A 157 11.07 -15.12 16.08
#